data_AF-A0A2N0WTW1-F1
#
_entry.id   AF-A0A2N0WTW1-F1
#
_cell.length_a   1.000
_cell.length_b   1.000
_cell.length_c   1.000
_cell.angle_alpha   90.00
_cell.angle_beta   90.00
_cell.angle_gamma   90.00
#
_symmetry.space_group_name_H-M   'P 1'
#
loop_
_entity.id
_entity.type
_entity.pdbx_description
1 polymer ?
#
loop_
_entity_poly.entity_id
_entity_poly.type
_entity_poly.pdbx_seq_one_letter_code
_entity_poly.pdbx_strand_id
1 'polypeptide(L)'
;MKNLFSTISPQHWQILSRIAIALFGGYLITTLSTIAIGLLLGLFTDTSYAIHIGLLLSFTIYAAYAMYCFSSQSVRGLLFSSIMSSIALVILIAILEQVIS
;
A
#
# COMPACT_ATOMS: atom_id res chain seq x y z
N MET A 1 -24.33 -29.34 -8.89
CA MET A 1 -23.09 -28.56 -8.69
C MET A 1 -23.19 -27.84 -7.36
N LYS A 2 -22.35 -28.16 -6.37
CA LYS A 2 -22.35 -27.43 -5.09
C LYS A 2 -21.76 -26.03 -5.35
N ASN A 3 -22.46 -24.98 -4.91
CA ASN A 3 -21.99 -23.61 -5.06
C ASN A 3 -20.70 -23.42 -4.25
N LEU A 4 -19.60 -23.05 -4.91
CA LEU A 4 -18.29 -22.87 -4.26
C LEU A 4 -18.37 -21.89 -3.07
N PHE A 5 -19.26 -20.91 -3.17
CA PHE A 5 -19.51 -19.90 -2.14
C PHE A 5 -20.26 -20.42 -0.90
N SER A 6 -21.00 -21.53 -1.01
CA SER A 6 -21.74 -22.13 0.12
C SER A 6 -20.87 -22.98 1.05
N THR A 7 -19.65 -23.35 0.62
CA THR A 7 -18.71 -24.18 1.39
C THR A 7 -17.68 -23.37 2.19
N ILE A 8 -17.65 -22.05 2.01
CA ILE A 8 -16.64 -21.18 2.62
C ILE A 8 -17.11 -20.78 4.02
N SER A 9 -16.41 -21.22 5.06
CA SER A 9 -16.71 -20.81 6.44
C SER A 9 -16.44 -19.30 6.65
N PRO A 10 -17.07 -18.66 7.65
CA PRO A 10 -16.86 -17.23 7.93
C PRO A 10 -15.39 -16.84 8.14
N GLN A 11 -14.58 -17.76 8.68
CA GLN A 11 -13.13 -17.57 8.89
C GLN A 11 -12.37 -17.46 7.56
N HIS A 12 -12.68 -18.32 6.59
CA HIS A 12 -12.07 -18.26 5.27
C HIS A 12 -12.43 -16.96 4.53
N TRP A 13 -13.64 -16.43 4.76
CA TRP A 13 -14.03 -15.12 4.22
C TRP A 13 -13.19 -13.97 4.81
N GLN A 14 -12.85 -14.02 6.09
CA GLN A 14 -11.97 -13.03 6.70
C GLN A 14 -10.57 -13.08 6.09
N ILE A 15 -10.02 -14.28 5.87
CA ILE A 15 -8.70 -14.45 5.24
C ILE A 15 -8.71 -13.91 3.81
N LEU A 16 -9.71 -14.28 3.01
CA LEU A 16 -9.87 -13.79 1.63
C LEU A 16 -9.97 -12.26 1.57
N SER A 17 -10.73 -11.65 2.48
CA SER A 17 -10.84 -10.18 2.52
C SER A 17 -9.52 -9.49 2.84
N ARG A 18 -8.69 -10.06 3.72
CA ARG A 18 -7.37 -9.53 4.06
C ARG A 18 -6.38 -9.70 2.92
N ILE A 19 -6.43 -10.83 2.22
CA ILE A 19 -5.63 -11.06 1.02
C ILE A 19 -5.99 -10.01 -0.04
N ALA A 20 -7.29 -9.80 -0.29
CA ALA A 20 -7.74 -8.79 -1.25
C ALA A 20 -7.26 -7.38 -0.86
N ILE A 21 -7.40 -6.98 0.41
CA ILE A 21 -6.93 -5.67 0.88
C ILE A 21 -5.40 -5.55 0.81
N ALA A 22 -4.66 -6.60 1.16
CA ALA A 22 -3.20 -6.59 1.06
C ALA A 22 -2.74 -6.46 -0.40
N LEU A 23 -3.39 -7.15 -1.33
CA LEU A 23 -3.09 -7.05 -2.76
C LEU A 23 -3.42 -5.66 -3.30
N PHE A 24 -4.67 -5.22 -3.18
CA PHE A 24 -5.10 -3.97 -3.81
C PHE A 24 -4.65 -2.74 -3.01
N GLY A 25 -4.93 -2.72 -1.71
CA GLY A 25 -4.55 -1.61 -0.83
C GLY A 25 -3.04 -1.52 -0.64
N GLY A 26 -2.36 -2.66 -0.47
CA GLY A 26 -0.91 -2.69 -0.35
C GLY A 26 -0.20 -2.25 -1.63
N TYR A 27 -0.67 -2.68 -2.80
CA TYR A 27 -0.09 -2.23 -4.07
C TYR A 27 -0.30 -0.73 -4.30
N LEU A 28 -1.50 -0.22 -4.01
CA LEU A 28 -1.80 1.22 -4.10
C LEU A 28 -0.88 2.05 -3.20
N ILE A 29 -0.80 1.71 -1.91
CA ILE A 29 0.04 2.41 -0.93
C ILE A 29 1.51 2.35 -1.31
N THR A 30 1.97 1.18 -1.77
CA THR A 30 3.36 0.99 -2.20
C THR A 30 3.68 1.88 -3.39
N THR A 31 2.82 1.90 -4.42
CA THR A 31 3.02 2.72 -5.61
C THR A 31 3.07 4.20 -5.27
N LEU A 32 2.11 4.69 -4.47
CA LEU A 32 2.08 6.09 -4.02
C LEU A 32 3.32 6.43 -3.17
N SER A 33 3.72 5.54 -2.26
CA SER A 33 4.91 5.76 -1.45
C SER A 33 6.16 5.83 -2.32
N THR A 34 6.32 4.93 -3.30
CA THR A 34 7.46 4.94 -4.23
C THR A 34 7.54 6.24 -5.01
N ILE A 35 6.41 6.77 -5.49
CA ILE A 35 6.37 8.08 -6.16
C ILE A 35 6.79 9.19 -5.20
N ALA A 36 6.20 9.24 -3.99
CA ALA A 36 6.53 10.26 -2.99
C ALA A 36 8.02 10.23 -2.59
N ILE A 37 8.56 9.04 -2.37
CA ILE A 37 9.97 8.82 -2.05
C ILE A 37 10.84 9.24 -3.24
N GLY A 38 10.49 8.86 -4.47
CA GLY A 38 11.24 9.23 -5.67
C GLY A 38 11.32 10.74 -5.86
N LEU A 39 10.20 11.45 -5.72
CA LEU A 39 10.15 12.91 -5.78
C LEU A 39 10.98 13.54 -4.66
N LEU A 40 10.84 13.03 -3.43
CA LEU A 40 11.58 13.54 -2.28
C LEU A 40 13.08 13.33 -2.44
N LEU A 41 13.54 12.15 -2.86
CA LEU A 41 14.97 11.87 -3.08
C LEU A 41 15.52 12.67 -4.25
N GLY A 42 14.74 12.88 -5.31
CA GLY A 42 15.14 13.70 -6.45
C GLY A 42 15.52 15.14 -6.08
N LEU A 43 15.05 15.65 -4.93
CA LEU A 43 15.47 16.95 -4.39
C LEU A 43 16.90 16.95 -3.81
N PHE A 44 17.45 15.78 -3.45
CA PHE A 44 18.70 15.67 -2.69
C PHE A 44 19.78 14.82 -3.36
N THR A 45 19.44 14.00 -4.38
CA THR A 45 20.39 13.06 -4.99
C THR A 45 20.14 12.82 -6.48
N ASP A 46 21.12 12.21 -7.14
CA ASP A 46 21.03 11.80 -8.54
C ASP A 46 19.93 10.75 -8.77
N THR A 47 19.29 10.83 -9.93
CA THR A 47 18.10 10.06 -10.29
C THR A 47 18.33 8.55 -10.22
N SER A 48 19.52 8.07 -10.60
CA SER A 48 19.86 6.64 -10.58
C SER A 48 19.88 6.04 -9.17
N TYR A 49 20.38 6.78 -8.17
CA TYR A 49 20.39 6.34 -6.78
C TYR A 49 19.00 6.40 -6.17
N ALA A 50 18.23 7.46 -6.49
CA ALA A 50 16.84 7.61 -6.05
C ALA A 50 15.96 6.43 -6.50
N ILE A 51 16.14 5.97 -7.75
CA ILE A 51 15.39 4.82 -8.30
C ILE A 51 15.73 3.52 -7.55
N HIS A 52 17.01 3.25 -7.31
CA HIS A 52 17.43 2.03 -6.60
C HIS A 52 16.89 1.98 -5.17
N ILE A 53 16.98 3.10 -4.45
CA ILE A 53 16.46 3.20 -3.08
C ILE A 53 14.93 3.09 -3.08
N GLY A 54 14.26 3.79 -4.01
CA GLY A 54 12.80 3.74 -4.14
C GLY A 54 12.27 2.34 -4.42
N LEU A 55 12.98 1.55 -5.23
CA LEU A 55 12.61 0.17 -5.56
C LEU A 55 12.84 -0.79 -4.39
N LEU A 56 13.94 -0.66 -3.64
CA LEU A 56 14.15 -1.47 -2.43
C LEU A 56 13.11 -1.14 -1.34
N LEU A 57 12.80 0.15 -1.21
CA LEU A 57 11.85 0.63 -0.21
C LEU A 57 10.41 0.22 -0.56
N SER A 58 10.06 0.11 -1.85
CA SER A 58 8.74 -0.36 -2.28
C SER A 58 8.44 -1.78 -1.81
N PHE A 59 9.39 -2.71 -1.94
CA PHE A 59 9.23 -4.08 -1.43
C PHE A 59 9.04 -4.09 0.09
N THR A 60 9.82 -3.27 0.80
CA THR A 60 9.74 -3.16 2.26
C THR A 60 8.38 -2.64 2.71
N ILE A 61 7.86 -1.59 2.05
CA ILE A 61 6.56 -1.01 2.34
C ILE A 61 5.43 -2.01 2.06
N TYR A 62 5.49 -2.69 0.91
CA TYR A 62 4.48 -3.71 0.57
C TYR A 62 4.46 -4.85 1.59
N ALA A 63 5.64 -5.38 1.96
CA ALA A 63 5.75 -6.45 2.93
C ALA A 63 5.23 -6.02 4.31
N ALA A 64 5.61 -4.83 4.79
CA ALA A 64 5.11 -4.28 6.05
C ALA A 64 3.60 -4.11 6.04
N TYR A 65 3.04 -3.62 4.94
CA TYR A 65 1.60 -3.44 4.80
C TYR A 65 0.84 -4.77 4.74
N ALA A 66 1.38 -5.77 4.04
CA ALA A 66 0.83 -7.11 4.01
C ALA A 66 0.80 -7.72 5.43
N MET A 67 1.91 -7.62 6.18
CA MET A 67 1.97 -8.07 7.58
C MET A 67 0.93 -7.35 8.46
N TYR A 68 0.78 -6.03 8.28
CA TYR A 68 -0.24 -5.24 8.97
C TYR A 68 -1.66 -5.73 8.65
N CYS A 69 -1.96 -6.07 7.39
CA CYS A 69 -3.24 -6.63 6.97
C CYS A 69 -3.58 -7.96 7.65
N PHE A 70 -2.58 -8.77 7.98
CA PHE A 70 -2.81 -10.04 8.70
C PHE A 70 -2.79 -9.88 10.23
N SER A 71 -2.13 -8.86 10.76
CA SER A 71 -2.07 -8.57 12.20
C SER A 71 -3.33 -7.87 12.75
N SER A 72 -3.98 -7.03 11.95
CA SER A 72 -5.17 -6.28 12.39
C SER A 72 -6.32 -7.20 12.79
N GLN A 73 -7.20 -6.81 13.72
CA GLN A 73 -8.36 -7.62 14.11
C GLN A 73 -9.62 -7.29 13.28
N SER A 74 -9.62 -6.17 12.55
CA SER A 74 -10.82 -5.65 11.86
C SER A 74 -10.55 -5.35 10.38
N VAL A 75 -11.32 -5.99 9.51
CA VAL A 75 -11.30 -5.76 8.05
C VAL A 75 -11.76 -4.34 7.70
N ARG A 76 -12.76 -3.81 8.41
CA ARG A 76 -13.22 -2.44 8.21
C ARG A 76 -12.15 -1.42 8.63
N GLY A 77 -11.45 -1.69 9.73
CA GLY A 77 -10.33 -0.87 10.18
C GLY A 77 -9.20 -0.87 9.15
N LEU A 78 -8.92 -2.02 8.51
CA LEU A 78 -7.94 -2.11 7.43
C LEU A 78 -8.33 -1.24 6.24
N LEU A 79 -9.56 -1.33 5.75
CA LEU A 79 -10.03 -0.49 4.63
C LEU A 79 -9.92 0.99 4.96
N PHE A 80 -10.36 1.39 6.16
CA PHE A 80 -10.25 2.77 6.60
C PHE A 80 -8.79 3.23 6.65
N SER A 81 -7.90 2.42 7.21
CA SER A 81 -6.46 2.69 7.21
C SER A 81 -5.91 2.78 5.78
N SER A 82 -6.29 1.88 4.86
CA SER A 82 -5.84 1.92 3.47
C SER A 82 -6.19 3.25 2.81
N ILE A 83 -7.44 3.69 2.98
CA ILE A 83 -7.96 4.91 2.38
C ILE A 83 -7.25 6.13 2.98
N MET A 84 -7.15 6.20 4.31
CA MET A 84 -6.49 7.32 4.99
C MET A 84 -5.01 7.43 4.60
N SER A 85 -4.27 6.32 4.59
CA SER A 85 -2.86 6.31 4.16
C SER A 85 -2.71 6.71 2.69
N SER A 86 -3.60 6.25 1.81
CA SER A 86 -3.57 6.62 0.40
C SER A 86 -3.83 8.11 0.19
N ILE A 87 -4.82 8.68 0.89
CA ILE A 87 -5.11 10.13 0.83
C ILE A 87 -3.91 10.95 1.32
N ALA A 88 -3.32 10.57 2.46
CA ALA A 88 -2.15 11.26 3.00
C ALA A 88 -0.98 11.26 2.01
N LEU A 89 -0.72 10.12 1.35
CA LEU A 89 0.33 10.02 0.34
C LEU A 89 0.04 10.85 -0.91
N VAL A 90 -1.22 10.87 -1.39
CA VAL A 90 -1.60 11.72 -2.53
C VAL A 90 -1.40 13.20 -2.21
N ILE A 91 -1.78 13.64 -1.01
CA ILE A 91 -1.56 15.02 -0.56
C ILE A 91 -0.05 15.33 -0.53
N LEU A 92 0.77 14.42 0.00
CA LEU A 92 2.22 14.58 0.05
C LEU A 92 2.81 14.70 -1.37
N ILE A 93 2.40 13.83 -2.29
CA ILE A 93 2.84 13.89 -3.69
C ILE A 93 2.47 15.24 -4.31
N ALA A 94 1.23 15.70 -4.14
CA ALA A 94 0.78 16.97 -4.69
C ALA A 94 1.59 18.16 -4.14
N ILE A 95 1.96 18.14 -2.86
CA ILE A 95 2.83 19.15 -2.26
C ILE A 95 4.25 19.07 -2.85
N LEU A 96 4.82 17.87 -2.97
CA LEU A 96 6.17 17.69 -3.52
C LEU A 96 6.24 18.13 -4.99
N GLU A 97 5.23 17.84 -5.80
CA GLU A 97 5.17 18.28 -7.20
C GLU A 97 5.15 19.82 -7.29
N GLN A 98 4.41 20.52 -6.43
CA GLN A 98 4.40 21.99 -6.38
C GLN A 98 5.75 22.60 -5.99
N VAL A 99 6.57 21.88 -5.24
CA VAL A 99 7.91 22.35 -4.83
C VAL A 99 8.95 22.13 -5.94
N ILE A 100 8.75 21.10 -6.76
CA ILE A 100 9.68 20.73 -7.84
C ILE A 100 9.37 21.50 -9.13
N SER A 101 8.12 21.92 -9.35
CA SER A 101 7.69 22.73 -10.50
C SER A 101 8.15 24.19 -10.44
#